data_AF-A0A972LE92-F1
#
_entry.id   AF-A0A972LE92-F1
#
_cell.length_a   1.000
_cell.length_b   1.000
_cell.length_c   1.000
_cell.angle_alpha   90.00
_cell.angle_beta   90.00
_cell.angle_gamma   90.00
#
_symmetry.space_group_name_H-M   'P 1'
#
loop_
_entity.id
_entity.type
_entity.pdbx_description
1 polymer ?
#
loop_
_entity_poly.entity_id
_entity_poly.type
_entity_poly.pdbx_seq_one_letter_code
_entity_poly.pdbx_strand_id
1 'polypeptide(L)'
;MKKDTIEGCPTCSSIGELKKEEKPERLLSHWPIQIKLMGTVIPFLNNADLLVAADCTAFAVADFHNRFLGDRKLLIGCPKLDNAQFYVDKFTEIFTNIPIKSLVCLRMEVPCCGGMTMILREALKRAGKEIPFKEIIVGVRGDLLKETVINE
;
A
#
# COMPACT_ATOMS: atom_id res chain seq x y z
N MET A 1 38.58 29.36 -12.72
CA MET A 1 39.35 29.66 -13.95
C MET A 1 39.86 28.31 -14.45
N LYS A 2 39.21 27.65 -15.41
CA LYS A 2 38.96 28.08 -16.79
C LYS A 2 37.51 27.77 -17.22
N LYS A 3 36.94 28.72 -17.98
CA LYS A 3 35.72 28.56 -18.75
C LYS A 3 36.13 27.89 -20.06
N ASP A 4 35.73 26.66 -20.29
CA ASP A 4 35.76 26.08 -21.63
C ASP A 4 34.42 26.38 -22.29
N THR A 5 34.27 27.63 -22.70
CA THR A 5 33.18 28.08 -23.55
C THR A 5 33.40 27.45 -24.93
N ILE A 6 32.58 26.46 -25.29
CA ILE A 6 32.49 25.99 -26.67
C ILE A 6 31.56 26.97 -27.40
N GLU A 7 32.13 28.07 -27.88
CA GLU A 7 31.44 28.95 -28.84
C GLU A 7 31.60 28.38 -30.25
N GLY A 8 30.48 28.23 -30.97
CA GLY A 8 30.49 28.28 -32.43
C GLY A 8 30.43 26.96 -33.22
N CYS A 9 29.67 25.95 -32.77
CA CYS A 9 29.29 24.83 -33.66
C CYS A 9 27.81 24.97 -34.10
N PRO A 10 27.51 25.34 -35.37
CA PRO A 10 26.13 25.57 -35.82
C PRO A 10 25.31 24.28 -36.04
N THR A 11 25.92 23.11 -35.92
CA THR A 11 25.33 21.80 -36.25
C THR A 11 24.97 20.95 -35.02
N CYS A 12 25.33 21.37 -33.80
CA CYS A 12 25.07 20.61 -32.58
C CYS A 12 23.89 21.13 -31.72
N SER A 13 23.12 22.10 -32.21
CA SER A 13 21.94 22.66 -31.52
C SER A 13 20.74 21.72 -31.37
N SER A 14 20.85 20.46 -31.82
CA SER A 14 19.77 19.46 -31.77
C SER A 14 20.08 18.24 -30.90
N ILE A 15 21.17 18.23 -30.12
CA ILE A 15 21.30 17.22 -29.05
C ILE A 15 20.49 17.75 -27.86
N GLY A 16 19.17 17.62 -27.98
CA GLY A 16 18.24 17.93 -26.91
C GLY A 16 18.72 17.27 -25.62
N GLU A 17 18.66 18.03 -24.53
CA GLU A 17 18.91 17.52 -23.19
C GLU A 17 18.23 16.16 -23.07
N LEU A 18 19.04 15.10 -22.91
CA LEU A 18 18.50 13.80 -22.52
C LEU A 18 17.74 14.07 -21.23
N LYS A 19 16.41 14.08 -21.29
CA LYS A 19 15.56 14.12 -20.10
C LYS A 19 16.14 13.06 -19.18
N LYS A 20 16.72 13.50 -18.07
CA LYS A 20 17.21 12.61 -17.04
C LYS A 20 15.98 11.81 -16.63
N GLU A 21 15.87 10.56 -17.08
CA GLU A 21 14.82 9.68 -16.62
C GLU A 21 15.04 9.57 -15.12
N GLU A 22 14.22 10.28 -14.35
CA GLU A 22 14.18 10.11 -12.91
C GLU A 22 13.84 8.65 -12.69
N LYS A 23 14.81 7.90 -12.15
CA LYS A 23 14.56 6.51 -11.79
C LYS A 23 13.34 6.50 -10.89
N PRO A 24 12.30 5.70 -11.21
CA PRO A 24 11.11 5.67 -10.39
C PRO A 24 11.53 5.31 -8.96
N GLU A 25 11.08 6.13 -8.02
CA GLU A 25 11.38 5.94 -6.61
C GLU A 25 10.87 4.56 -6.18
N ARG A 26 11.75 3.75 -5.58
CA ARG A 26 11.38 2.41 -5.12
C ARG A 26 10.58 2.53 -3.82
N LEU A 27 9.27 2.70 -3.95
CA LEU A 27 8.38 2.93 -2.80
C LEU A 27 8.18 1.70 -1.89
N LEU A 28 8.39 0.48 -2.39
CA LEU A 28 8.29 -0.71 -1.54
C LEU A 28 9.50 -0.83 -0.61
N SER A 29 9.27 -0.59 0.68
CA SER A 29 10.30 -0.54 1.71
C SER A 29 10.53 -1.85 2.46
N HIS A 30 9.81 -2.93 2.15
CA HIS A 30 9.96 -4.22 2.82
C HIS A 30 9.50 -5.41 1.95
N TRP A 31 9.95 -6.61 2.35
CA TRP A 31 9.55 -7.90 1.76
C TRP A 31 9.68 -9.00 2.83
N PRO A 32 8.80 -10.03 2.88
CA PRO A 32 7.65 -10.29 2.02
C PRO A 32 6.43 -9.41 2.34
N ILE A 33 5.49 -9.32 1.39
CA ILE A 33 4.25 -8.52 1.54
C ILE A 33 2.98 -9.36 1.69
N GLN A 34 3.06 -10.69 1.51
CA GLN A 34 1.91 -11.58 1.58
C GLN A 34 1.50 -11.82 3.04
N ILE A 35 0.25 -11.52 3.42
CA ILE A 35 -0.27 -11.68 4.80
C ILE A 35 0.01 -13.08 5.35
N LYS A 36 -0.15 -14.12 4.51
CA LYS A 36 0.14 -15.51 4.89
C LYS A 36 1.60 -15.76 5.28
N LEU A 37 2.55 -15.10 4.64
CA LEU A 37 3.99 -15.29 4.87
C LEU A 37 4.52 -14.52 6.08
N MET A 38 3.77 -13.55 6.57
CA MET A 38 4.20 -12.68 7.67
C MET A 38 4.08 -13.35 9.04
N GLY A 39 5.06 -13.15 9.91
CA GLY A 39 4.92 -13.42 11.35
C GLY A 39 3.97 -12.43 12.02
N THR A 40 3.76 -12.57 13.32
CA THR A 40 2.87 -11.67 14.09
C THR A 40 3.63 -10.64 14.94
N VAL A 41 4.96 -10.75 15.00
CA VAL A 41 5.88 -9.75 15.55
C VAL A 41 6.84 -9.30 14.44
N ILE A 42 6.63 -8.08 13.93
CA ILE A 42 7.26 -7.57 12.71
C ILE A 42 7.84 -6.16 13.00
N PRO A 43 9.16 -6.00 13.14
CA PRO A 43 9.76 -4.73 13.57
C PRO A 43 9.39 -3.52 12.71
N PHE A 44 9.27 -3.69 11.39
CA PHE A 44 8.97 -2.58 10.48
C PHE A 44 7.52 -2.10 10.53
N LEU A 45 6.61 -2.84 11.20
CA LEU A 45 5.23 -2.40 11.42
C LEU A 45 5.07 -1.52 12.67
N ASN A 46 6.10 -1.43 13.51
CA ASN A 46 6.06 -0.61 14.71
C ASN A 46 5.84 0.87 14.38
N ASN A 47 4.72 1.43 14.86
CA ASN A 47 4.25 2.78 14.61
C ASN A 47 4.09 3.11 13.10
N ALA A 48 3.82 2.09 12.28
CA ALA A 48 3.68 2.25 10.85
C ALA A 48 2.28 2.70 10.43
N ASP A 49 2.22 3.43 9.31
CA ASP A 49 0.99 3.57 8.52
C ASP A 49 0.82 2.28 7.69
N LEU A 50 -0.10 1.41 8.10
CA LEU A 50 -0.31 0.08 7.52
C LEU A 50 -1.33 0.14 6.38
N LEU A 51 -0.94 -0.35 5.21
CA LEU A 51 -1.82 -0.56 4.05
C LEU A 51 -2.08 -2.06 3.89
N VAL A 52 -3.33 -2.48 4.06
CA VAL A 52 -3.80 -3.82 3.72
C VAL A 52 -4.55 -3.74 2.40
N ALA A 53 -4.01 -4.33 1.34
CA ALA A 53 -4.59 -4.25 0.00
C ALA A 53 -5.05 -5.62 -0.52
N ALA A 54 -6.21 -5.67 -1.18
CA ALA A 54 -6.61 -6.86 -1.92
C ALA A 54 -5.68 -7.08 -3.12
N ASP A 55 -5.28 -8.34 -3.40
CA ASP A 55 -4.28 -8.66 -4.44
C ASP A 55 -4.57 -8.00 -5.80
N CYS A 56 -5.84 -7.99 -6.22
CA CYS A 56 -6.25 -7.45 -7.51
C CYS A 56 -6.04 -5.93 -7.65
N THR A 57 -5.94 -5.18 -6.54
CA THR A 57 -5.88 -3.72 -6.57
C THR A 57 -4.60 -3.20 -7.23
N ALA A 58 -3.46 -3.87 -7.00
CA ALA A 58 -2.19 -3.51 -7.64
C ALA A 58 -2.19 -3.75 -9.15
N PHE A 59 -3.00 -4.70 -9.63
CA PHE A 59 -3.13 -4.99 -11.06
C PHE A 59 -4.22 -4.15 -11.75
N ALA A 60 -5.25 -3.73 -11.00
CA ALA A 60 -6.30 -2.87 -11.53
C ALA A 60 -5.86 -1.40 -11.59
N VAL A 61 -5.08 -0.94 -10.62
CA VAL A 61 -4.65 0.46 -10.53
C VAL A 61 -3.24 0.63 -11.09
N ALA A 62 -3.13 1.22 -12.29
CA ALA A 62 -1.84 1.44 -12.95
C ALA A 62 -0.83 2.21 -12.07
N ASP A 63 -1.30 3.22 -11.34
CA ASP A 63 -0.47 4.07 -10.48
C ASP A 63 -0.58 3.70 -8.99
N PHE A 64 -0.65 2.39 -8.68
CA PHE A 64 -0.84 1.90 -7.31
C PHE A 64 0.21 2.42 -6.33
N HIS A 65 1.48 2.39 -6.74
CA HIS A 65 2.59 2.72 -5.85
C HIS A 65 2.54 4.19 -5.43
N ASN A 66 2.36 5.14 -6.36
CA ASN A 66 2.33 6.55 -6.01
C ASN A 66 1.04 6.94 -5.29
N ARG A 67 -0.11 6.40 -5.71
CA ARG A 67 -1.41 6.74 -5.11
C ARG A 67 -1.62 6.14 -3.73
N PHE A 68 -1.19 4.89 -3.54
CA PHE A 68 -1.55 4.10 -2.38
C PHE A 68 -0.36 3.61 -1.57
N LEU A 69 0.80 3.30 -2.15
CA LEU A 69 1.91 2.83 -1.34
C LEU A 69 2.56 3.98 -0.55
N GLY A 70 3.17 4.95 -1.24
CA GLY A 70 3.98 5.99 -0.57
C GLY A 70 4.94 5.37 0.46
N ASP A 71 4.96 5.92 1.68
CA ASP A 71 5.75 5.40 2.81
C ASP A 71 5.06 4.30 3.64
N ARG A 72 3.85 3.89 3.25
CA ARG A 72 3.07 2.90 4.01
C ARG A 72 3.70 1.52 3.96
N LYS A 73 3.48 0.74 5.02
CA LYS A 73 3.86 -0.68 5.04
C LYS A 73 2.74 -1.50 4.42
N LEU A 74 3.05 -2.17 3.31
CA LEU A 74 2.07 -2.94 2.55
C LEU A 74 1.94 -4.38 3.05
N LEU A 75 0.71 -4.84 3.22
CA LEU A 75 0.36 -6.26 3.29
C LEU A 75 -0.74 -6.56 2.26
N ILE A 76 -0.63 -7.68 1.55
CA ILE A 76 -1.59 -8.09 0.53
C ILE A 76 -2.17 -9.48 0.79
N GLY A 77 -3.42 -9.67 0.36
CA GLY A 77 -4.07 -10.98 0.31
C GLY A 77 -5.48 -10.91 -0.27
N CYS A 78 -6.10 -12.07 -0.50
CA CYS A 78 -7.43 -12.17 -1.07
C CYS A 78 -8.34 -13.00 -0.14
N PRO A 79 -9.31 -12.38 0.55
CA PRO A 79 -10.14 -13.08 1.53
C PRO A 79 -11.05 -14.16 0.92
N LYS A 80 -11.18 -14.21 -0.43
CA LYS A 80 -11.87 -15.29 -1.15
C LYS A 80 -10.98 -16.51 -1.42
N LEU A 81 -9.67 -16.31 -1.58
CA LEU A 81 -8.72 -17.40 -1.82
C LEU A 81 -8.10 -17.91 -0.51
N ASP A 82 -8.12 -17.06 0.51
CA ASP A 82 -7.50 -17.30 1.80
C ASP A 82 -8.54 -17.66 2.86
N ASN A 83 -8.08 -18.12 4.03
CA ASN A 83 -8.95 -18.39 5.16
C ASN A 83 -9.19 -17.09 5.94
N ALA A 84 -10.44 -16.62 5.96
CA ALA A 84 -10.82 -15.39 6.64
C ALA A 84 -10.55 -15.43 8.15
N GLN A 85 -10.82 -16.55 8.81
CA GLN A 85 -10.57 -16.70 10.25
C GLN A 85 -9.08 -16.61 10.56
N PHE A 86 -8.24 -17.24 9.74
CA PHE A 86 -6.78 -17.12 9.86
C PHE A 86 -6.31 -15.66 9.75
N TYR A 87 -6.92 -14.84 8.88
CA TYR A 87 -6.59 -13.41 8.83
C TYR A 87 -7.07 -12.64 10.04
N VAL A 88 -8.27 -12.93 10.54
CA VAL A 88 -8.76 -12.32 11.79
C VAL A 88 -7.78 -12.59 12.93
N ASP A 89 -7.40 -13.85 13.13
CA ASP A 89 -6.51 -14.25 14.22
C ASP A 89 -5.11 -13.61 14.04
N LYS A 90 -4.56 -13.66 12.83
CA LYS A 90 -3.26 -13.04 12.53
C LYS A 90 -3.24 -11.53 12.77
N PHE A 91 -4.24 -10.80 12.27
CA PHE A 91 -4.30 -9.36 12.50
C PHE A 91 -4.58 -9.03 13.97
N THR A 92 -5.37 -9.84 14.68
CA THR A 92 -5.59 -9.69 16.13
C THR A 92 -4.25 -9.76 16.86
N GLU A 93 -3.41 -10.76 16.55
CA GLU A 93 -2.08 -10.87 17.14
C GLU A 93 -1.17 -9.69 16.76
N ILE A 94 -1.13 -9.29 15.49
CA ILE A 94 -0.32 -8.15 15.04
C ILE A 94 -0.69 -6.88 15.80
N PHE A 95 -1.99 -6.55 15.88
CA PHE A 95 -2.47 -5.35 16.56
C PHE A 95 -2.28 -5.41 18.07
N THR A 96 -2.30 -6.60 18.66
CA THR A 96 -2.02 -6.80 20.10
C THR A 96 -0.54 -6.56 20.42
N ASN A 97 0.35 -7.10 19.59
CA ASN A 97 1.79 -7.15 19.87
C ASN A 97 2.54 -5.88 19.46
N ILE A 98 2.04 -5.13 18.47
CA ILE A 98 2.75 -4.02 17.85
C ILE A 98 1.82 -2.82 17.70
N PRO A 99 2.23 -1.61 18.13
CA PRO A 99 1.45 -0.41 17.88
C PRO A 99 1.44 -0.09 16.39
N ILE A 100 0.25 0.09 15.81
CA ILE A 100 0.07 0.56 14.43
C ILE A 100 -0.46 2.00 14.49
N LYS A 101 0.12 2.89 13.68
CA LYS A 101 -0.23 4.32 13.69
C LYS A 101 -1.54 4.60 12.97
N SER A 102 -1.74 4.00 11.80
CA SER A 102 -2.98 4.09 11.03
C SER A 102 -3.17 2.83 10.17
N LEU A 103 -4.42 2.55 9.83
CA LEU A 103 -4.80 1.41 9.00
C LEU A 103 -5.57 1.90 7.76
N VAL A 104 -5.16 1.43 6.60
CA VAL A 104 -5.89 1.60 5.34
C VAL A 104 -6.23 0.23 4.77
N CYS A 105 -7.51 -0.04 4.52
CA CYS A 105 -7.95 -1.17 3.71
C CYS A 105 -8.23 -0.70 2.29
N LEU A 106 -7.42 -1.13 1.34
CA LEU A 106 -7.64 -0.88 -0.09
C LEU A 106 -8.25 -2.13 -0.73
N ARG A 107 -9.49 -2.03 -1.18
CA ARG A 107 -10.22 -3.17 -1.72
C ARG A 107 -10.95 -2.84 -3.02
N MET A 108 -11.24 -3.88 -3.78
CA MET A 108 -12.12 -3.76 -4.95
C MET A 108 -13.58 -3.56 -4.49
N GLU A 109 -14.42 -3.01 -5.36
CA GLU A 109 -15.87 -2.83 -5.16
C GLU A 109 -16.63 -4.17 -5.00
N VAL A 110 -16.08 -5.24 -5.55
CA VAL A 110 -16.72 -6.56 -5.57
C VAL A 110 -16.87 -7.17 -4.17
N PRO A 111 -17.95 -7.93 -3.92
CA PRO A 111 -18.29 -8.42 -2.59
C PRO A 111 -17.22 -9.32 -1.97
N CYS A 112 -16.46 -10.04 -2.80
CA CYS A 112 -15.37 -10.88 -2.30
C CYS A 112 -14.31 -10.06 -1.54
N CYS A 113 -14.00 -8.83 -1.97
CA CYS A 113 -12.99 -8.01 -1.29
C CYS A 113 -13.55 -7.28 -0.06
N GLY A 114 -14.88 -7.14 0.05
CA GLY A 114 -15.55 -6.59 1.25
C GLY A 114 -15.27 -7.39 2.52
N GLY A 115 -14.96 -8.69 2.38
CA GLY A 115 -14.53 -9.52 3.51
C GLY A 115 -13.26 -9.02 4.20
N MET A 116 -12.35 -8.35 3.49
CA MET A 116 -11.11 -7.83 4.08
C MET A 116 -11.40 -6.72 5.10
N THR A 117 -12.35 -5.83 4.81
CA THR A 117 -12.79 -4.79 5.75
C THR A 117 -13.35 -5.43 7.02
N MET A 118 -14.20 -6.45 6.89
CA MET A 118 -14.78 -7.13 8.05
C MET A 118 -13.73 -7.84 8.89
N ILE A 119 -12.77 -8.50 8.25
CA ILE A 119 -11.63 -9.16 8.90
C ILE A 119 -10.85 -8.16 9.77
N LEU A 120 -10.53 -6.99 9.23
CA LEU A 120 -9.75 -5.97 9.93
C LEU A 120 -10.53 -5.35 11.10
N ARG A 121 -11.84 -5.07 10.92
CA ARG A 121 -12.71 -4.58 12.01
C ARG A 121 -12.77 -5.57 13.16
N GLU A 122 -13.02 -6.83 12.86
CA GLU A 122 -13.09 -7.88 13.86
C GLU A 122 -11.75 -8.06 14.58
N ALA A 123 -10.62 -8.00 13.85
CA ALA A 123 -9.30 -8.07 14.46
C ALA A 123 -8.99 -6.89 15.39
N LEU A 124 -9.34 -5.65 15.01
CA LEU A 124 -9.20 -4.47 15.86
C LEU A 124 -10.04 -4.60 17.14
N LYS A 125 -11.29 -5.04 16.99
CA LYS A 125 -12.20 -5.28 18.10
C LYS A 125 -11.66 -6.34 19.07
N ARG A 126 -11.18 -7.47 18.56
CA ARG A 126 -10.58 -8.54 19.38
C ARG A 126 -9.29 -8.11 20.08
N ALA A 127 -8.48 -7.29 19.42
CA ALA A 127 -7.25 -6.75 19.99
C ALA A 127 -7.51 -5.61 21.01
N GLY A 128 -8.73 -5.08 21.09
CA GLY A 128 -9.08 -3.93 21.92
C GLY A 128 -8.28 -2.68 21.54
N LYS A 129 -8.03 -2.48 20.23
CA LYS A 129 -7.22 -1.36 19.73
C LYS A 129 -8.08 -0.37 18.95
N GLU A 130 -7.93 0.90 19.30
CA GLU A 130 -8.46 2.03 18.55
C GLU A 130 -7.38 2.54 17.60
N ILE A 131 -7.41 2.08 16.35
CA ILE A 131 -6.48 2.52 15.30
C ILE A 131 -7.29 3.30 14.26
N PRO A 132 -6.88 4.53 13.87
CA PRO A 132 -7.53 5.27 12.80
C PRO A 132 -7.63 4.41 11.53
N PHE A 133 -8.86 4.06 11.15
CA PHE A 133 -9.12 3.10 10.09
C PHE A 133 -9.82 3.76 8.90
N LYS A 134 -9.26 3.60 7.71
CA LYS A 134 -9.79 4.10 6.44
C LYS A 134 -10.05 2.95 5.47
N GLU A 135 -11.22 2.93 4.85
CA GLU A 135 -11.55 2.06 3.72
C GLU A 135 -11.46 2.87 2.41
N ILE A 136 -10.78 2.29 1.42
CA ILE A 136 -10.70 2.80 0.05
C ILE A 136 -11.23 1.73 -0.90
N ILE A 137 -12.24 2.08 -1.68
CA ILE A 137 -12.88 1.21 -2.66
C ILE A 137 -12.47 1.64 -4.06
N VAL A 138 -11.89 0.69 -4.82
CA VAL A 138 -11.58 0.85 -6.24
C VAL A 138 -12.53 0.03 -7.11
N GLY A 139 -12.94 0.58 -8.25
CA GLY A 139 -13.74 -0.12 -9.24
C GLY A 139 -12.95 -1.22 -9.94
N VAL A 140 -13.65 -2.15 -10.60
CA VAL A 140 -12.99 -3.21 -11.40
C VAL A 140 -12.13 -2.67 -12.55
N ARG A 141 -12.28 -1.39 -12.91
CA ARG A 141 -11.48 -0.68 -13.92
C ARG A 141 -10.33 0.15 -13.32
N GLY A 142 -10.11 0.10 -12.00
CA GLY A 142 -9.02 0.79 -11.31
C GLY A 142 -9.31 2.26 -10.95
N ASP A 143 -10.53 2.73 -11.19
CA ASP A 143 -11.01 4.04 -10.76
C ASP A 143 -11.29 4.06 -9.25
N LEU A 144 -11.11 5.23 -8.63
CA LEU A 144 -11.42 5.42 -7.21
C LEU A 144 -12.91 5.71 -7.08
N LEU A 145 -13.63 4.86 -6.34
CA LEU A 145 -15.07 5.00 -6.17
C LEU A 145 -15.45 5.66 -4.84
N LYS A 146 -14.78 5.26 -3.75
CA LYS A 146 -15.14 5.73 -2.41
C LYS A 146 -13.95 5.69 -1.46
N GLU A 147 -13.91 6.67 -0.57
CA GLU A 147 -13.04 6.71 0.60
C GLU A 147 -13.89 6.97 1.84
N THR A 148 -13.74 6.15 2.87
CA THR A 148 -14.55 6.25 4.10
C THR A 148 -13.66 6.06 5.32
N VAL A 149 -13.76 6.96 6.30
CA VAL A 149 -13.17 6.74 7.63
C VAL A 149 -14.14 5.87 8.43
N ILE A 150 -13.64 4.76 8.94
CA ILE A 150 -14.38 3.83 9.79
C ILE A 150 -14.17 4.26 11.23
N ASN A 151 -15.23 4.80 11.84
CA ASN A 151 -15.26 5.09 13.27
C ASN A 151 -15.96 3.90 13.96
N GLU A 152 -15.25 3.17 14.80
CA GLU A 152 -15.78 2.14 15.71
C GLU A 152 -15.24 2.36 17.11
#